data_AF-A0A4Q3DVH0-F1
#
_entry.id   AF-A0A4Q3DVH0-F1
#
_cell.length_a   1.000
_cell.length_b   1.000
_cell.length_c   1.000
_cell.angle_alpha   90.00
_cell.angle_beta   90.00
_cell.angle_gamma   90.00
#
_symmetry.space_group_name_H-M   'P 1'
#
loop_
_entity.id
_entity.type
_entity.pdbx_description
1 polymer ?
#
loop_
_entity_poly.entity_id
_entity_poly.type
_entity_poly.pdbx_seq_one_letter_code
_entity_poly.pdbx_strand_id
1 'polypeptide(L)'
;MAVIFYILGILLVRGGIWTAAIAAQPLPVGEYAGYAMLGRIVAIAPGISVIVGGFLFLAIGRGLNLLYDIARAGERTADLLDEQFGQRKR
;
A
#
# COMPACT_ATOMS: atom_id res chain seq x y z
N MET A 1 12.04 7.16 5.94
CA MET A 1 10.67 6.70 5.66
C MET A 1 10.09 7.28 4.37
N ALA A 2 10.07 8.61 4.16
CA ALA A 2 9.46 9.22 2.97
C ALA A 2 9.98 8.68 1.61
N VAL A 3 11.28 8.44 1.48
CA VAL A 3 11.90 7.92 0.24
C VAL A 3 11.39 6.52 -0.14
N ILE A 4 11.14 5.65 0.85
CA ILE A 4 10.65 4.27 0.60
C ILE A 4 9.23 4.33 0.06
N PHE A 5 8.36 5.16 0.64
CA PHE A 5 7.00 5.37 0.15
C PHE A 5 6.97 6.02 -1.23
N TYR A 6 7.91 6.93 -1.52
CA TYR A 6 8.05 7.53 -2.84
C TYR A 6 8.45 6.50 -3.91
N ILE A 7 9.45 5.66 -3.61
CA ILE A 7 9.88 4.57 -4.50
C ILE A 7 8.74 3.56 -4.71
N LEU A 8 8.03 3.17 -3.65
CA LEU A 8 6.84 2.32 -3.73
C LEU A 8 5.75 2.93 -4.60
N GLY A 9 5.51 4.23 -4.48
CA GLY A 9 4.56 4.97 -5.33
C GLY A 9 4.93 4.90 -6.81
N ILE A 10 6.21 5.12 -7.15
CA ILE A 10 6.69 5.00 -8.54
C ILE A 10 6.54 3.56 -9.07
N LEU A 11 6.87 2.56 -8.26
CA LEU A 11 6.74 1.15 -8.62
C LEU A 11 5.28 0.75 -8.86
N LEU A 12 4.36 1.24 -8.01
CA LEU A 12 2.92 1.05 -8.16
C LEU A 12 2.40 1.62 -9.49
N VAL A 13 2.76 2.87 -9.79
CA VAL A 13 2.35 3.55 -11.03
C VAL A 13 2.91 2.81 -12.25
N ARG A 14 4.20 2.42 -12.23
CA ARG A 14 4.79 1.64 -13.31
C ARG A 14 4.16 0.25 -13.47
N GLY A 15 3.86 -0.44 -12.38
CA GLY A 15 3.17 -1.73 -12.40
C GLY A 15 1.78 -1.61 -13.04
N GLY A 16 1.03 -0.56 -12.69
CA GLY A 16 -0.26 -0.23 -13.31
C GLY A 16 -0.16 0.04 -14.81
N ILE A 17 0.80 0.88 -15.22
CA ILE A 17 1.04 1.19 -16.65
C ILE A 17 1.41 -0.08 -17.42
N TRP A 18 2.26 -0.94 -16.85
CA TRP A 18 2.64 -2.22 -17.47
C TRP A 18 1.43 -3.15 -17.67
N THR A 19 0.65 -3.37 -16.62
CA THR A 19 -0.55 -4.21 -16.69
C THR A 19 -1.56 -3.66 -17.71
N ALA A 20 -1.78 -2.34 -17.73
CA ALA A 20 -2.67 -1.69 -18.68
C ALA A 20 -2.15 -1.82 -20.13
N ALA A 21 -0.85 -1.64 -20.36
CA ALA A 21 -0.24 -1.77 -21.68
C ALA A 21 -0.40 -3.18 -22.26
N ILE A 22 -0.16 -4.22 -21.44
CA ILE A 22 -0.32 -5.62 -21.85
C ILE A 22 -1.81 -5.95 -22.09
N ALA A 23 -2.72 -5.45 -21.25
CA ALA A 23 -4.15 -5.68 -21.40
C ALA A 23 -4.75 -5.00 -22.65
N ALA A 24 -4.21 -3.83 -23.04
CA ALA A 24 -4.66 -3.06 -24.19
C ALA A 24 -4.21 -3.64 -25.54
N GLN A 25 -3.29 -4.63 -25.55
CA GLN A 25 -2.87 -5.25 -26.80
C GLN A 25 -4.05 -5.98 -27.46
N PRO A 26 -4.18 -5.94 -28.79
CA PRO A 26 -5.17 -6.76 -29.50
C PRO A 26 -4.79 -8.25 -29.36
N LEU A 27 -5.78 -9.10 -29.07
CA LEU A 27 -5.57 -10.55 -29.09
C LEU A 27 -5.70 -11.06 -30.53
N PRO A 28 -4.77 -11.92 -31.00
CA PRO A 28 -4.95 -12.60 -32.28
C PRO A 28 -6.19 -13.50 -32.20
N VAL A 29 -7.05 -13.40 -33.22
CA VAL A 29 -8.29 -14.18 -33.34
C VAL A 29 -7.98 -15.38 -34.25
N GLY A 30 -8.05 -16.61 -33.72
CA GLY A 30 -7.70 -17.82 -34.47
C GLY A 30 -7.25 -18.98 -33.57
N GLU A 31 -6.66 -20.02 -34.17
CA GLU A 31 -6.21 -21.26 -33.50
C GLU A 31 -5.26 -21.03 -32.31
N TYR A 32 -4.53 -19.92 -32.31
CA TYR A 32 -3.57 -19.56 -31.26
C TYR A 32 -4.11 -18.59 -30.20
N ALA A 33 -5.40 -18.22 -30.25
CA ALA A 33 -5.99 -17.24 -29.34
C ALA A 33 -5.88 -17.66 -27.86
N GLY A 34 -6.01 -18.95 -27.57
CA GLY A 34 -5.86 -19.49 -26.21
C GLY A 34 -4.45 -19.31 -25.63
N TYR A 35 -3.41 -19.55 -26.44
CA TYR A 35 -2.02 -19.37 -26.02
C TYR A 35 -1.66 -17.89 -25.83
N ALA A 36 -2.19 -17.00 -26.69
CA ALA A 36 -2.01 -15.56 -26.55
C ALA A 36 -2.68 -15.01 -25.27
N MET A 37 -3.84 -15.56 -24.90
CA MET A 37 -4.53 -15.23 -23.64
C MET A 37 -3.70 -15.66 -22.41
N LEU A 38 -3.16 -16.88 -22.41
CA LEU A 38 -2.32 -17.36 -21.32
C LEU A 38 -1.02 -16.56 -21.19
N GLY A 39 -0.36 -16.24 -22.31
CA GLY A 39 0.82 -15.37 -22.33
C GLY A 39 0.52 -14.00 -21.74
N ARG A 40 -0.65 -13.43 -22.02
CA ARG A 40 -1.11 -12.18 -21.43
C ARG A 40 -1.29 -12.26 -19.92
N ILE A 41 -1.95 -13.33 -19.43
CA ILE A 41 -2.18 -13.52 -17.98
C ILE A 41 -0.83 -13.60 -17.24
N VAL A 42 0.11 -14.39 -17.77
CA VAL A 42 1.45 -14.52 -17.20
C VAL A 42 2.20 -13.18 -17.22
N ALA A 43 2.07 -12.40 -18.29
CA ALA A 43 2.72 -11.09 -18.42
C ALA A 43 2.11 -10.00 -17.51
N ILE A 44 0.83 -10.13 -17.14
CA ILE A 44 0.13 -9.21 -16.25
C ILE A 44 0.42 -9.50 -14.77
N ALA A 45 0.62 -10.77 -14.40
CA ALA A 45 0.77 -11.21 -13.02
C ALA A 45 1.83 -10.42 -12.22
N PRO A 46 3.03 -10.10 -12.75
CA PRO A 46 4.00 -9.28 -12.03
C PRO A 46 3.48 -7.87 -11.69
N GLY A 47 2.77 -7.24 -12.63
CA GLY A 47 2.22 -5.90 -12.42
C GLY A 47 1.13 -5.89 -11.34
N ILE A 48 0.25 -6.91 -11.33
CA ILE A 48 -0.76 -7.07 -10.28
C ILE A 48 -0.11 -7.31 -8.91
N SER A 49 0.91 -8.17 -8.82
CA SER A 49 1.62 -8.44 -7.57
C SER A 49 2.26 -7.18 -6.98
N VAL A 50 2.84 -6.31 -7.83
CA VAL A 50 3.39 -5.01 -7.39
C VAL A 50 2.28 -4.08 -6.90
N ILE A 51 1.14 -4.03 -7.60
CA ILE A 51 -0.03 -3.23 -7.21
C ILE A 51 -0.55 -3.66 -5.83
N VAL A 52 -0.85 -4.94 -5.67
CA VAL A 52 -1.41 -5.50 -4.42
C VAL A 52 -0.41 -5.34 -3.27
N GLY A 53 0.86 -5.69 -3.48
CA GLY A 53 1.90 -5.55 -2.47
C GLY A 53 2.09 -4.11 -2.00
N GLY A 54 2.11 -3.14 -2.93
CA GLY A 54 2.25 -1.73 -2.57
C GLY A 54 1.05 -1.19 -1.79
N PHE A 55 -0.19 -1.58 -2.14
CA PHE A 55 -1.37 -1.22 -1.33
C PHE A 55 -1.33 -1.80 0.08
N LEU A 56 -0.86 -3.04 0.23
CA LEU A 56 -0.70 -3.66 1.55
C LEU A 56 0.31 -2.90 2.42
N PHE A 57 1.44 -2.47 1.85
CA PHE A 57 2.43 -1.66 2.56
C PHE A 57 1.86 -0.29 2.98
N LEU A 58 1.03 0.34 2.13
CA LEU A 58 0.35 1.59 2.48
C LEU A 58 -0.65 1.38 3.62
N ALA A 59 -1.40 0.29 3.62
CA ALA A 59 -2.33 -0.05 4.68
C ALA A 59 -1.62 -0.26 6.02
N ILE A 60 -0.51 -1.02 6.02
CA ILE A 60 0.34 -1.22 7.21
C ILE A 60 0.91 0.11 7.69
N GLY A 61 1.46 0.93 6.79
CA GLY A 61 2.02 2.24 7.13
C GLY A 61 0.98 3.16 7.79
N ARG A 62 -0.26 3.15 7.29
CA ARG A 62 -1.36 3.92 7.89
C ARG A 62 -1.77 3.37 9.26
N GLY A 63 -1.81 2.05 9.44
CA GLY A 63 -2.07 1.42 10.73
C GLY A 63 -1.02 1.78 11.79
N LEU A 64 0.25 1.77 11.41
CA LEU A 64 1.36 2.16 12.30
C LEU A 64 1.28 3.64 12.70
N ASN A 65 0.93 4.54 11.78
CA ASN A 65 0.73 5.96 12.10
C ASN A 65 -0.42 6.15 13.10
N LEU A 66 -1.55 5.46 12.92
CA LEU A 66 -2.67 5.53 13.85
C LEU A 66 -2.28 5.02 15.25
N LEU A 67 -1.54 3.92 15.33
CA LEU A 67 -1.02 3.40 16.60
C LEU A 67 -0.10 4.40 17.29
N TYR A 68 0.78 5.06 16.53
CA TYR A 68 1.67 6.08 17.05
C TYR A 68 0.89 7.29 17.61
N ASP A 69 -0.13 7.76 16.89
CA ASP A 69 -0.98 8.87 17.34
C ASP A 69 -1.76 8.51 18.61
N ILE A 70 -2.28 7.27 18.71
CA ILE A 70 -2.96 6.77 19.91
C ILE A 70 -2.00 6.71 21.10
N ALA A 71 -0.79 6.18 20.91
CA ALA A 71 0.22 6.11 21.98
C ALA A 71 0.56 7.51 22.50
N ARG A 72 0.75 8.48 21.59
CA ARG A 72 1.04 9.88 21.93
C ARG A 72 -0.11 10.57 22.65
N ALA A 73 -1.35 10.25 22.29
CA ALA A 73 -2.53 10.74 23.01
C ALA A 73 -2.62 10.12 24.41
N GLY A 74 -2.24 8.84 24.56
CA GLY A 74 -2.14 8.15 25.84
C GLY A 74 -1.15 8.80 26.80
N GLU A 75 0.05 9.13 26.32
CA GLU A 75 1.07 9.85 27.11
C GLU A 75 0.55 11.21 27.61
N ARG A 76 -0.04 12.02 26.72
CA ARG A 76 -0.63 13.31 27.13
C ARG A 76 -1.76 13.16 28.15
N THR A 77 -2.55 12.10 28.02
CA THR A 77 -3.65 11.83 28.96
C THR A 77 -3.09 11.41 30.31
N ALA A 78 -2.02 10.62 30.34
CA ALA A 78 -1.32 10.24 31.57
C ALA A 78 -0.70 11.47 32.25
N ASP A 79 -0.03 12.35 31.51
CA ASP A 79 0.56 13.58 32.04
C ASP A 79 -0.51 14.50 32.66
N LEU A 80 -1.64 14.68 31.96
CA LEU A 80 -2.75 15.51 32.46
C LEU A 80 -3.43 14.91 33.70
N LEU A 81 -3.52 13.57 33.78
CA LEU A 81 -4.04 12.89 34.96
C LEU A 81 -3.12 13.08 36.16
N ASP A 82 -1.80 12.92 35.98
CA ASP A 82 -0.82 13.12 37.06
C ASP A 82 -0.81 14.56 37.56
N GLU A 83 -0.98 15.56 36.67
CA GLU A 83 -1.06 16.96 37.05
C GLU A 83 -2.32 17.26 37.90
N GLN A 84 -3.49 16.72 37.51
CA GLN A 84 -4.73 16.91 38.26
C GLN A 84 -4.74 16.18 39.61
N PHE A 85 -4.26 14.94 39.66
CA PHE A 85 -4.22 14.17 40.92
C PHE A 85 -3.08 14.61 41.84
N GLY A 86 -1.98 15.14 41.29
CA GLY A 86 -0.89 15.76 42.03
C GLY A 86 -1.32 17.06 42.72
N GLN A 87 -2.12 17.90 42.04
CA GLN A 87 -2.68 19.11 42.65
C GLN A 87 -3.71 18.82 43.74
N ARG A 88 -4.47 17.72 43.62
CA ARG A 88 -5.49 17.34 44.61
C ARG A 88 -4.93 16.76 45.92
N LYS A 89 -3.63 16.42 45.96
CA LYS A 89 -2.93 15.87 47.13
C LYS A 89 -2.17 16.92 47.96
N ARG A 90 -2.12 18.18 47.51
CA ARG A 90 -1.64 19.32 48.31
C ARG A 90 -2.81 20.08 48.90
#